data_AF-A0AAV6LL08-F1
#
_entry.id   AF-A0AAV6LL08-F1
#
_cell.length_a   1.000
_cell.length_b   1.000
_cell.length_c   1.000
_cell.angle_alpha   90.00
_cell.angle_beta   90.00
_cell.angle_gamma   90.00
#
_symmetry.space_group_name_H-M   'P 1'
#
loop_
_entity.id
_entity.type
_entity.pdbx_description
1 polymer ?
#
loop_
_entity_poly.entity_id
_entity_poly.type
_entity_poly.pdbx_seq_one_letter_code
_entity_poly.pdbx_strand_id
1 'polypeptide(L)' 'MGDKNSRFFHLTKIQRKQRNQILKLKDKEGVWKSESKEIAGIIKNHFQTLYEAPPPDLEDIFSLIEPK' A
#
# COMPACT_ATOMS: atom_id res chain seq x y z
N MET A 1 -16.84 -31.05 -17.61
CA MET A 1 -16.79 -29.61 -17.35
C MET A 1 -16.50 -29.44 -15.86
N GLY A 2 -15.35 -28.89 -15.45
CA GLY A 2 -15.03 -28.79 -14.01
C GLY A 2 -13.69 -28.12 -13.65
N ASP A 3 -12.56 -28.54 -14.22
CA ASP A 3 -11.25 -28.19 -13.62
C ASP A 3 -10.44 -27.07 -14.31
N LYS A 4 -10.76 -26.74 -15.57
CA LYS A 4 -9.97 -25.77 -16.35
C LYS A 4 -10.12 -24.33 -15.84
N ASN A 5 -11.32 -23.95 -15.38
CA ASN A 5 -11.56 -22.62 -14.81
C ASN A 5 -10.83 -22.44 -13.49
N SER A 6 -10.92 -23.41 -12.57
CA SER A 6 -10.24 -23.36 -11.27
C SER A 6 -8.72 -23.22 -11.41
N ARG A 7 -8.10 -23.94 -12.37
CA ARG A 7 -6.66 -23.82 -12.64
C ARG A 7 -6.28 -22.43 -13.15
N PHE A 8 -7.04 -21.88 -14.10
CA PHE A 8 -6.79 -20.52 -14.60
C PHE A 8 -6.91 -19.49 -13.48
N PHE A 9 -8.01 -19.50 -12.72
CA PHE A 9 -8.22 -18.57 -11.61
C PHE A 9 -7.12 -18.69 -10.53
N HIS A 10 -6.71 -19.91 -10.20
CA HIS A 10 -5.66 -20.14 -9.20
C HIS A 10 -4.31 -19.59 -9.66
N LEU A 11 -3.92 -19.84 -10.92
CA LEU A 11 -2.69 -19.30 -11.50
C LEU A 11 -2.73 -17.77 -11.57
N THR A 12 -3.85 -17.17 -11.97
CA THR A 12 -4.01 -15.71 -11.97
C THR A 12 -3.86 -15.11 -10.57
N LYS A 13 -4.43 -15.74 -9.53
CA LYS A 13 -4.28 -15.30 -8.14
C LYS A 13 -2.82 -15.38 -7.68
N ILE A 14 -2.10 -16.46 -8.00
CA ILE A 14 -0.68 -16.60 -7.68
C ILE A 14 0.15 -15.52 -8.37
N GLN A 15 -0.04 -15.33 -9.67
CA GLN A 15 0.69 -14.30 -10.42
C GLN A 15 0.42 -12.90 -9.87
N ARG A 16 -0.83 -12.59 -9.51
CA ARG A 16 -1.17 -11.32 -8.86
C ARG A 16 -0.51 -11.19 -7.49
N LYS A 17 -0.51 -12.26 -6.68
CA LYS A 17 0.16 -12.27 -5.36
C LYS A 17 1.66 -12.02 -5.50
N GLN A 18 2.32 -12.68 -6.45
CA GLN A 18 3.76 -12.50 -6.70
C GLN A 18 4.08 -11.09 -7.18
N ARG A 19 3.32 -10.56 -8.15
CA ARG A 19 3.52 -9.19 -8.67
C ARG A 19 3.27 -8.11 -7.63
N ASN A 20 2.31 -8.34 -6.74
CA ASN A 20 1.90 -7.36 -5.73
C ASN A 20 2.56 -7.61 -4.37
N GLN A 21 3.54 -8.51 -4.30
CA GLN A 21 4.26 -8.75 -3.07
C GLN A 21 5.17 -7.57 -2.76
N ILE A 22 4.96 -6.96 -1.60
CA ILE A 22 5.85 -5.93 -1.08
C ILE A 22 7.10 -6.64 -0.54
N LEU A 23 8.22 -6.52 -1.28
CA LEU A 23 9.50 -7.14 -0.91
C LEU A 23 10.33 -6.28 0.05
N LYS A 24 10.22 -4.95 -0.09
CA LYS A 24 10.91 -3.99 0.74
C LYS A 24 10.16 -2.67 0.79
N LEU A 25 10.25 -1.98 1.90
CA LEU A 25 9.75 -0.62 2.07
C LEU A 25 10.86 0.27 2.62
N LYS A 26 10.81 1.55 2.28
CA LYS A 26 11.69 2.57 2.84
C LYS A 26 11.04 3.09 4.11
N ASP A 27 11.79 3.14 5.20
CA ASP A 27 11.31 3.73 6.45
C ASP A 27 11.40 5.27 6.42
N LYS A 28 11.02 5.90 7.54
CA LYS A 28 10.98 7.35 7.71
C LYS A 28 12.37 7.99 7.66
N GLU A 29 13.40 7.25 8.06
CA GLU A 29 14.82 7.65 8.03
C GLU A 29 15.44 7.41 6.63
N GLY A 30 14.66 6.86 5.71
CA GLY A 30 15.08 6.60 4.35
C GLY A 30 15.82 5.28 4.15
N VAL A 31 15.78 4.37 5.14
CA VAL A 31 16.45 3.07 5.08
C VAL A 31 15.52 2.01 4.50
N TRP A 32 16.01 1.20 3.56
CA TRP A 32 15.25 0.09 3.00
C TRP A 32 15.20 -1.09 3.99
N LYS A 33 13.99 -1.53 4.31
CA LYS A 33 13.69 -2.69 5.14
C LYS A 33 13.05 -3.78 4.30
N SER A 34 13.53 -5.01 4.42
CA SER A 34 13.02 -6.19 3.71
C SER A 34 12.45 -7.26 4.65
N GLU A 35 12.69 -7.17 5.96
CA GLU A 35 12.13 -8.10 6.92
C GLU A 35 10.62 -7.86 7.07
N SER A 36 9.82 -8.94 7.05
CA SER A 36 8.36 -8.84 7.11
C SER A 36 7.85 -8.11 8.36
N LYS A 37 8.53 -8.27 9.51
CA LYS A 37 8.17 -7.56 10.75
C LYS A 37 8.42 -6.06 10.65
N GLU A 38 9.56 -5.66 10.07
CA GLU A 38 9.90 -4.25 9.86
C GLU A 38 8.94 -3.60 8.86
N ILE A 39 8.65 -4.28 7.74
CA ILE A 39 7.66 -3.83 6.73
C ILE A 39 6.29 -3.62 7.38
N ALA A 40 5.82 -4.59 8.19
CA ALA A 40 4.55 -4.47 8.89
C ALA A 40 4.54 -3.29 9.88
N GLY A 41 5.66 -3.05 10.58
CA GLY A 41 5.83 -1.90 11.45
C GLY A 41 5.75 -0.57 10.70
N ILE A 42 6.40 -0.45 9.54
CA ILE A 42 6.34 0.74 8.68
C ILE A 42 4.90 1.01 8.25
N ILE A 43 4.20 -0.01 7.74
CA ILE A 43 2.80 0.10 7.29
C ILE A 43 1.90 0.53 8.45
N LYS A 44 2.01 -0.14 9.61
CA LYS A 44 1.21 0.18 10.79
C LYS A 44 1.42 1.63 11.22
N ASN A 45 2.68 2.05 11.38
CA ASN A 45 3.02 3.39 11.80
C ASN A 45 2.51 4.44 10.80
N HIS A 46 2.62 4.18 9.50
CA HIS A 46 2.11 5.09 8.47
C HIS A 46 0.60 5.32 8.60
N PHE A 47 -0.18 4.24 8.67
CA PHE A 47 -1.64 4.36 8.77
C PHE A 47 -2.09 4.90 10.12
N GLN A 48 -1.42 4.56 11.23
CA GLN A 48 -1.70 5.17 12.53
C GLN A 48 -1.55 6.69 12.48
N THR A 49 -0.42 7.19 11.97
CA THR A 49 -0.21 8.64 11.79
C THR A 49 -1.26 9.26 10.87
N LEU A 50 -1.67 8.58 9.80
CA LEU A 50 -2.70 9.08 8.89
C LEU A 50 -4.08 9.19 9.54
N TYR A 51 -4.45 8.21 10.39
CA TYR A 51 -5.75 8.23 11.09
C TYR A 51 -5.78 9.16 12.30
N GLU A 52 -4.64 9.42 12.92
CA GLU A 52 -4.49 10.38 14.02
C GLU A 52 -4.28 11.82 13.52
N ALA A 53 -4.00 12.01 12.23
CA ALA A 53 -3.80 13.33 11.65
C ALA A 53 -5.09 14.15 11.78
N PRO A 54 -4.99 15.43 12.20
CA PRO A 54 -6.13 16.34 12.16
C PRO A 54 -6.63 16.49 10.71
N PRO A 55 -7.92 16.83 10.52
CA PRO A 55 -8.42 17.14 9.18
C PRO A 55 -7.52 18.20 8.53
N PRO A 56 -7.15 18.01 7.25
CA PRO A 56 -6.37 19.01 6.54
C PRO A 56 -7.12 20.34 6.53
N ASP A 57 -6.37 21.44 6.61
CA ASP A 57 -6.95 22.76 6.46
C ASP A 57 -7.60 22.87 5.08
N LEU A 58 -8.86 23.27 5.06
CA LEU A 58 -9.62 23.38 3.81
C LEU A 58 -9.04 24.48 2.92
N GLU A 59 -8.45 25.53 3.50
CA GLU A 59 -7.79 26.60 2.76
C GLU A 59 -6.61 26.09 1.91
N ASP A 60 -5.79 25.19 2.46
CA ASP A 60 -4.69 24.55 1.74
C ASP A 60 -5.21 23.71 0.56
N ILE A 61 -6.31 22.98 0.74
CA ILE A 61 -6.92 22.13 -0.30
C ILE A 61 -7.48 22.99 -1.44
N PHE A 62 -8.13 24.11 -1.13
CA PHE A 62 -8.66 25.01 -2.16
C PHE A 62 -7.56 25.67 -2.98
N SER A 63 -6.38 25.89 -2.40
CA SER A 63 -5.23 26.45 -3.14
C SER A 63 -4.62 25.48 -4.17
N LEU A 64 -4.81 24.17 -4.00
CA LEU A 64 -4.30 23.12 -4.89
C LEU A 64 -5.16 22.88 -6.15
N ILE A 65 -6.37 23.46 -6.19
CA ILE A 65 -7.28 23.35 -7.32
C ILE A 65 -7.19 24.66 -8.09
N GLU A 66 -6.46 24.68 -9.20
CA GLU A 66 -6.47 25.85 -10.10
C GLU A 66 -7.90 26.04 -10.63
N PRO A 67 -8.49 27.25 -10.52
CA PRO A 67 -9.79 27.53 -11.11
C PRO A 67 -9.70 27.43 -12.63
N LYS A 68 -10.67 26.73 -13.23
CA LYS A 68 -10.79 26.52 -14.67
C LYS A 68 -11.35 27.74 -15.40
#